data_AF-A0A7X7L753-F1
#
_entry.id   AF-A0A7X7L753-F1
#
_cell.length_a   1.000
_cell.length_b   1.000
_cell.length_c   1.000
_cell.angle_alpha   90.00
_cell.angle_beta   90.00
_cell.angle_gamma   90.00
#
_symmetry.space_group_name_H-M   'P 1'
#
loop_
_entity.id
_entity.type
_entity.pdbx_description
1 polymer ?
#
loop_
_entity_poly.entity_id
_entity_poly.type
_entity_poly.pdbx_seq_one_letter_code
_entity_poly.pdbx_strand_id
1 'polypeptide(L)'
;KVLVLYVGLPIYTLLLAVLYAYLVKILITMDMPQGQINIFASLASLFFIFFYLNLGSYENRAVSFFRKFGGWFLLPIIASQAVAIYIRVNAYGLTTARWISILLNITALAFIIISLIKKGKFVKHVITGFAVIILLSSIGPLNVMDIPIYEQSHRLEKVLEANGMFFDGKITPKSDLTKEDMRIISSCYDYLIYTDNPPVYLDKDLTFYSLFGFEQLNSYGEPDPYNMIHLNKYVQYDDIDISEYSRYIKVAAYSNDKFEMTIEDIAYDIADEIMAIKQDDNKEDMIFSLSSEITVYLTTVYYEMDNENNIMYFSAEGFALIK
;
A
#
# COMPACT_ATOMS: atom_id res chain seq x y z
N LYS A 1 -16.62 -4.81 35.74
CA LYS A 1 -16.84 -3.36 35.97
C LYS A 1 -15.68 -2.68 36.70
N VAL A 2 -15.17 -3.23 37.82
CA VAL A 2 -13.97 -2.70 38.52
C VAL A 2 -12.73 -2.65 37.61
N LEU A 3 -12.44 -3.72 36.87
CA LEU A 3 -11.34 -3.77 35.89
C LEU A 3 -11.48 -2.67 34.81
N VAL A 4 -12.69 -2.48 34.27
CA VAL A 4 -12.97 -1.47 33.23
C VAL A 4 -12.69 -0.07 33.73
N LEU A 5 -13.03 0.23 34.99
CA LEU A 5 -12.80 1.53 35.59
C LEU A 5 -11.33 1.78 35.94
N TYR A 6 -10.65 0.83 36.59
CA TYR A 6 -9.32 1.05 37.16
C TYR A 6 -8.17 0.64 36.24
N VAL A 7 -8.43 -0.12 35.18
CA VAL A 7 -7.43 -0.49 34.17
C VAL A 7 -7.80 0.09 32.82
N GLY A 8 -9.05 -0.10 32.40
CA GLY A 8 -9.51 0.35 31.08
C GLY A 8 -9.51 1.88 30.91
N LEU A 9 -10.13 2.62 31.82
CA LEU A 9 -10.24 4.08 31.71
C LEU A 9 -8.87 4.80 31.78
N PRO A 10 -7.91 4.39 32.63
CA PRO A 10 -6.54 4.91 32.58
C PRO A 10 -5.82 4.63 31.24
N ILE A 11 -5.92 3.41 30.70
CA ILE A 11 -5.33 3.07 29.40
C ILE A 11 -5.94 3.94 28.29
N TYR A 12 -7.25 4.15 28.32
CA TYR A 12 -7.93 5.05 27.39
C TYR A 12 -7.46 6.50 27.51
N THR A 13 -7.22 6.96 28.74
CA THR A 13 -6.68 8.31 28.98
C THR A 13 -5.27 8.43 28.41
N LEU A 14 -4.44 7.39 28.53
CA LEU A 14 -3.12 7.33 27.90
C LEU A 14 -3.21 7.36 26.37
N LEU A 15 -4.15 6.61 25.77
CA LEU A 15 -4.42 6.68 24.33
C LEU A 15 -4.77 8.10 23.90
N LEU A 16 -5.67 8.77 24.61
CA LEU A 16 -5.99 10.18 24.33
C LEU A 16 -4.75 11.08 24.45
N ALA A 17 -3.93 10.90 25.50
CA ALA A 17 -2.72 11.70 25.68
C ALA A 17 -1.75 11.55 24.50
N VAL A 18 -1.54 10.32 24.01
CA VAL A 18 -0.72 10.06 22.81
C VAL A 18 -1.32 10.74 21.58
N LEU A 19 -2.63 10.60 21.36
CA LEU A 19 -3.31 11.25 20.23
C LEU A 19 -3.18 12.77 20.29
N TYR A 20 -3.32 13.39 21.47
CA TYR A 20 -3.13 14.82 21.64
C TYR A 20 -1.66 15.25 21.41
N ALA A 21 -0.68 14.45 21.81
CA ALA A 21 0.71 14.73 21.48
C ALA A 21 0.94 14.74 19.95
N TYR A 22 0.31 13.81 19.22
CA TYR A 22 0.32 13.82 17.75
C TYR A 22 -0.42 15.02 17.15
N LEU A 23 -1.57 15.41 17.70
CA LEU A 23 -2.28 16.62 17.26
C LEU A 23 -1.40 17.85 17.39
N VAL A 24 -0.73 18.02 18.53
CA VAL A 24 0.21 19.12 18.75
C VAL A 24 1.37 19.05 17.76
N LYS A 25 1.93 17.86 17.52
CA LYS A 25 2.97 17.67 16.51
C LYS A 25 2.50 18.15 15.13
N ILE A 26 1.32 17.71 14.68
CA ILE A 26 0.75 18.11 13.38
C ILE A 26 0.54 19.62 13.30
N LEU A 27 0.07 20.26 14.37
CA LEU A 27 -0.11 21.72 14.39
C LEU A 27 1.21 22.48 14.29
N ILE A 28 2.31 21.91 14.79
CA ILE A 28 3.65 22.52 14.73
C ILE A 28 4.31 22.25 13.37
N THR A 29 4.29 21.00 12.91
CA THR A 29 4.99 20.58 11.68
C THR A 29 4.20 20.91 10.42
N MET A 30 2.89 21.15 10.54
CA MET A 30 1.94 21.22 9.42
C MET A 30 2.03 20.01 8.48
N ASP A 31 2.58 18.90 8.99
CA ASP A 31 2.83 17.68 8.25
C ASP A 31 2.09 16.54 8.93
N MET A 32 1.30 15.81 8.13
CA MET A 32 0.48 14.72 8.61
C MET A 32 1.27 13.42 8.51
N PRO A 33 1.48 12.69 9.61
CA PRO A 33 2.20 11.43 9.55
C PRO A 33 1.43 10.40 8.72
N GLN A 34 2.18 9.73 7.84
CA GLN A 34 1.66 8.72 6.92
C GLN A 34 1.10 7.50 7.69
N GLY A 35 -0.04 6.98 7.22
CA GLY A 35 -0.63 5.69 7.65
C GLY A 35 -1.28 5.61 9.04
N GLN A 36 -0.55 5.91 10.13
CA GLN A 36 -0.79 5.26 11.43
C GLN A 36 -1.84 5.90 12.35
N ILE A 37 -2.08 7.21 12.28
CA ILE A 37 -3.00 7.89 13.23
C ILE A 37 -4.46 7.43 13.09
N ASN A 38 -4.86 7.02 11.88
CA ASN A 38 -6.27 6.81 11.54
C ASN A 38 -6.93 5.73 12.41
N ILE A 39 -6.25 4.60 12.64
CA ILE A 39 -6.83 3.51 13.42
C ILE A 39 -6.98 3.86 14.91
N PHE A 40 -6.03 4.60 15.48
CA PHE A 40 -6.05 4.97 16.90
C PHE A 40 -7.14 6.01 17.21
N ALA A 41 -7.41 6.94 16.30
CA ALA A 41 -8.52 7.88 16.42
C ALA A 41 -9.88 7.14 16.34
N SER A 42 -10.04 6.20 15.41
CA SER A 42 -11.21 5.31 15.34
C SER A 42 -11.39 4.47 16.62
N LEU A 43 -10.31 3.91 17.17
CA LEU A 43 -10.34 3.19 18.44
C LEU A 43 -10.71 4.09 19.62
N ALA A 44 -10.21 5.33 19.65
CA ALA A 44 -10.57 6.30 20.69
C ALA A 44 -12.07 6.61 20.68
N SER A 45 -12.66 6.73 19.49
CA SER A 45 -14.11 6.85 19.29
C SER A 45 -14.87 5.63 19.81
N LEU A 46 -14.45 4.42 19.42
CA LEU A 46 -15.08 3.18 19.88
C LEU A 46 -15.00 3.01 21.40
N PHE A 47 -13.83 3.23 21.99
CA PHE A 47 -13.62 3.13 23.42
C PHE A 47 -14.40 4.19 24.19
N PHE A 48 -14.52 5.41 23.67
CA PHE A 48 -15.37 6.44 24.29
C PHE A 48 -16.80 5.94 24.49
N ILE A 49 -17.41 5.41 23.41
CA ILE A 49 -18.75 4.84 23.45
C ILE A 49 -18.83 3.67 24.43
N PHE A 50 -17.87 2.75 24.35
CA PHE A 50 -17.79 1.57 25.23
C PHE A 50 -17.76 1.96 26.73
N PHE A 51 -16.86 2.87 27.12
CA PHE A 51 -16.72 3.33 28.50
C PHE A 51 -17.97 4.11 28.94
N TYR A 52 -18.54 4.94 28.07
CA TYR A 52 -19.73 5.72 28.38
C TYR A 52 -20.93 4.81 28.70
N LEU A 53 -21.12 3.75 27.92
CA LEU A 53 -22.20 2.77 28.13
C LEU A 53 -21.98 1.89 29.37
N ASN A 54 -20.74 1.43 29.60
CA ASN A 54 -20.45 0.47 30.68
C ASN A 54 -20.29 1.11 32.06
N LEU A 55 -19.77 2.33 32.15
CA LEU A 55 -19.48 2.99 33.42
C LEU A 55 -20.64 3.85 33.94
N GLY A 56 -21.72 4.02 33.17
CA GLY A 56 -22.82 4.94 33.51
C GLY A 56 -23.55 4.67 34.85
N SER A 57 -23.39 3.49 35.44
CA SER A 57 -23.98 3.09 36.73
C SER A 57 -23.04 3.23 37.94
N TYR A 58 -21.79 3.66 37.74
CA TYR A 58 -20.81 3.79 38.80
C TYR A 58 -20.79 5.20 39.37
N GLU A 59 -21.00 5.34 40.68
CA GLU A 59 -20.83 6.59 41.41
C GLU A 59 -19.34 6.83 41.71
N ASN A 60 -18.64 7.44 40.76
CA ASN A 60 -17.23 7.81 40.89
C ASN A 60 -16.97 9.17 40.23
N ARG A 61 -16.12 10.00 40.84
CA ARG A 61 -15.78 11.35 40.35
C ARG A 61 -15.14 11.31 38.94
N ALA A 62 -14.26 10.35 38.67
CA ALA A 62 -13.63 10.19 37.35
C ALA A 62 -14.65 9.81 36.27
N VAL A 63 -15.61 8.94 36.59
CA VAL A 63 -16.72 8.57 35.68
C VAL A 63 -17.60 9.78 35.39
N SER A 64 -17.96 10.56 36.41
CA SER A 64 -18.75 11.79 36.24
C SER A 64 -18.03 12.81 35.35
N PHE A 65 -16.72 13.00 35.57
CA PHE A 65 -15.88 13.87 34.75
C PHE A 65 -15.84 13.38 33.29
N PHE A 66 -15.53 12.11 33.07
CA PHE A 66 -15.49 11.50 31.73
C PHE A 66 -16.82 11.63 30.99
N ARG A 67 -17.96 11.38 31.65
CA ARG A 67 -19.27 11.50 31.01
C ARG A 67 -19.64 12.95 30.66
N LYS A 68 -19.13 13.92 31.41
CA LYS A 68 -19.39 15.34 31.18
C LYS A 68 -18.48 15.95 30.11
N PHE A 69 -17.20 15.59 30.12
CA PHE A 69 -16.17 16.23 29.30
C PHE A 69 -15.53 15.32 28.24
N GLY A 70 -15.67 14.00 28.34
CA GLY A 70 -15.03 13.06 27.43
C GLY A 70 -15.40 13.29 25.96
N GLY A 71 -16.67 13.64 25.69
CA GLY A 71 -17.10 14.01 24.34
C GLY A 71 -16.38 15.25 23.80
N TRP A 72 -16.18 16.27 24.65
CA TRP A 72 -15.42 17.47 24.29
C TRP A 72 -13.96 17.17 24.00
N PHE A 73 -13.34 16.25 24.75
CA PHE A 73 -11.97 15.81 24.47
C PHE A 73 -11.85 14.97 23.20
N LEU A 74 -12.91 14.25 22.81
CA LEU A 74 -12.92 13.43 21.60
C LEU A 74 -13.13 14.27 20.32
N LEU A 75 -13.85 15.40 20.39
CA LEU A 75 -14.15 16.23 19.23
C LEU A 75 -12.91 16.69 18.43
N PRO A 76 -11.83 17.23 19.05
CA PRO A 76 -10.62 17.60 18.32
C PRO A 76 -9.96 16.42 17.58
N ILE A 77 -10.01 15.22 18.18
CA ILE A 77 -9.47 13.99 17.58
C ILE A 77 -10.28 13.60 16.36
N ILE A 78 -11.62 13.58 16.46
CA ILE A 78 -12.52 13.30 15.33
C ILE A 78 -12.29 14.32 14.21
N ALA A 79 -12.19 15.61 14.54
CA ALA A 79 -11.97 16.68 13.56
C ALA A 79 -10.64 16.48 12.81
N SER A 80 -9.54 16.23 13.53
CA SER A 80 -8.26 15.95 12.90
C SER A 80 -8.30 14.70 12.01
N GLN A 81 -8.94 13.63 12.47
CA GLN A 81 -9.09 12.41 11.68
C GLN A 81 -9.92 12.66 10.41
N ALA A 82 -10.99 13.47 10.50
CA ALA A 82 -11.79 13.83 9.33
C ALA A 82 -10.96 14.61 8.28
N VAL A 83 -10.12 15.55 8.70
CA VAL A 83 -9.21 16.27 7.80
C VAL A 83 -8.19 15.30 7.17
N ALA A 84 -7.60 14.41 7.96
CA ALA A 84 -6.64 13.43 7.47
C ALA A 84 -7.26 12.45 6.45
N ILE A 85 -8.50 12.03 6.69
CA ILE A 85 -9.26 11.20 5.74
C ILE A 85 -9.53 11.98 4.46
N TYR A 86 -10.01 13.24 4.57
CA TYR A 86 -10.32 14.08 3.42
C TYR A 86 -9.12 14.23 2.46
N ILE A 87 -7.94 14.55 3.01
CA ILE A 87 -6.70 14.69 2.22
C ILE A 87 -6.38 13.39 1.46
N ARG A 88 -6.51 12.23 2.12
CA ARG A 88 -6.21 10.94 1.51
C ARG A 88 -7.26 10.49 0.49
N VAL A 89 -8.53 10.79 0.74
CA VAL A 89 -9.61 10.50 -0.23
C VAL A 89 -9.40 11.34 -1.48
N ASN A 90 -9.03 12.61 -1.32
CA ASN A 90 -8.75 13.48 -2.47
C ASN A 90 -7.51 13.03 -3.27
N ALA A 91 -6.47 12.53 -2.60
CA ALA A 91 -5.24 12.09 -3.27
C ALA A 91 -5.34 10.69 -3.89
N TYR A 92 -5.98 9.73 -3.19
CA TYR A 92 -5.90 8.30 -3.51
C TYR A 92 -7.27 7.62 -3.67
N GLY A 93 -8.37 8.38 -3.62
CA GLY A 93 -9.73 7.84 -3.65
C GLY A 93 -10.18 7.21 -2.33
N LEU A 94 -11.40 6.69 -2.30
CA LEU A 94 -11.99 6.05 -1.13
C LEU A 94 -11.50 4.59 -1.01
N THR A 95 -11.25 4.13 0.22
CA THR A 95 -10.89 2.72 0.50
C THR A 95 -11.72 2.19 1.67
N THR A 96 -11.84 0.87 1.80
CA THR A 96 -12.54 0.21 2.93
C THR A 96 -12.14 0.80 4.28
N ALA A 97 -10.85 0.95 4.55
CA ALA A 97 -10.36 1.48 5.82
C ALA A 97 -10.78 2.94 6.06
N ARG A 98 -10.75 3.78 5.02
CA ARG A 98 -11.18 5.19 5.09
C ARG A 98 -12.68 5.28 5.31
N TRP A 99 -13.46 4.45 4.62
CA TRP A 99 -14.92 4.42 4.75
C TRP A 99 -15.39 3.94 6.11
N ILE A 100 -14.80 2.86 6.65
CA ILE A 100 -15.05 2.41 8.04
C ILE A 100 -14.75 3.53 9.03
N SER A 101 -13.65 4.26 8.85
CA SER A 101 -13.27 5.36 9.74
C SER A 101 -14.26 6.53 9.67
N ILE A 102 -14.80 6.84 8.48
CA ILE A 102 -15.87 7.83 8.31
C ILE A 102 -17.13 7.41 9.07
N LEU A 103 -17.57 6.16 8.90
CA LEU A 103 -18.75 5.64 9.61
C LEU A 103 -18.58 5.68 11.12
N LEU A 104 -17.40 5.30 11.64
CA LEU A 104 -17.09 5.37 13.07
C LEU A 104 -17.11 6.82 13.58
N ASN A 105 -16.57 7.77 12.82
CA ASN A 105 -16.58 9.19 13.18
C ASN A 105 -17.99 9.78 13.21
N ILE A 106 -18.81 9.50 12.20
CA ILE A 106 -20.22 9.90 12.18
C ILE A 106 -20.94 9.33 13.39
N THR A 107 -20.70 8.05 13.69
CA THR A 107 -21.35 7.36 14.81
C THR A 107 -20.92 7.92 16.16
N ALA A 108 -19.63 8.20 16.35
CA ALA A 108 -19.11 8.83 17.54
C ALA A 108 -19.63 10.25 17.73
N LEU A 109 -19.71 11.03 16.66
CA LEU A 109 -20.27 12.39 16.69
C LEU A 109 -21.76 12.36 17.07
N ALA A 110 -22.55 11.47 16.43
CA ALA A 110 -23.94 11.26 16.77
C ALA A 110 -24.11 10.85 18.25
N PHE A 111 -23.23 9.98 18.74
CA PHE A 111 -23.23 9.57 20.14
C PHE A 111 -22.93 10.73 21.09
N ILE A 112 -21.91 11.56 20.81
CA ILE A 112 -21.61 12.76 21.59
C ILE A 112 -22.84 13.66 21.65
N ILE A 113 -23.48 13.95 20.52
CA ILE A 113 -24.67 14.81 20.46
C ILE A 113 -25.82 14.22 21.29
N ILE A 114 -26.14 12.94 21.11
CA ILE A 114 -27.20 12.26 21.87
C ILE A 114 -26.90 12.22 23.38
N SER A 115 -25.63 12.08 23.75
CA SER A 115 -25.20 12.07 25.16
C SER A 115 -25.43 13.42 25.86
N LEU A 116 -25.29 14.52 25.11
CA LEU A 116 -25.53 15.88 25.59
C LEU A 116 -27.03 16.20 25.67
N ILE A 117 -27.84 15.67 24.74
CA ILE A 117 -29.28 15.91 24.70
C ILE A 117 -30.00 15.24 25.88
N LYS A 118 -30.87 16.00 26.56
CA LYS A 118 -31.71 15.55 27.69
C LYS A 118 -30.95 14.70 28.73
N LYS A 119 -29.70 15.08 29.03
CA LYS A 119 -28.79 14.41 29.98
C LYS A 119 -28.57 12.92 29.68
N GLY A 120 -28.60 12.54 28.39
CA GLY A 120 -28.34 11.16 27.97
C GLY A 120 -29.52 10.20 28.16
N LYS A 121 -30.75 10.69 28.33
CA LYS A 121 -31.96 9.85 28.45
C LYS A 121 -32.15 8.87 27.27
N PHE A 122 -31.64 9.23 26.09
CA PHE A 122 -31.75 8.43 24.88
C PHE A 122 -30.56 7.50 24.62
N VAL A 123 -29.52 7.55 25.46
CA VAL A 123 -28.30 6.74 25.30
C VAL A 123 -28.61 5.24 25.23
N LYS A 124 -29.67 4.77 25.91
CA LYS A 124 -30.12 3.38 25.85
C LYS A 124 -30.53 2.89 24.45
N HIS A 125 -30.97 3.79 23.57
CA HIS A 125 -31.36 3.45 22.18
C HIS A 125 -30.16 3.51 21.23
N VAL A 126 -29.01 4.01 21.68
CA VAL A 126 -27.81 4.09 20.86
C VAL A 126 -27.35 2.69 20.46
N ILE A 127 -27.47 1.69 21.33
CA ILE A 127 -27.12 0.29 20.98
C ILE A 127 -27.96 -0.18 19.78
N THR A 128 -29.24 0.17 19.74
CA THR A 128 -30.11 -0.11 18.58
C THR A 128 -29.63 0.66 17.34
N GLY A 129 -29.24 1.93 17.49
CA GLY A 129 -28.64 2.71 16.40
C GLY A 129 -27.35 2.09 15.86
N PHE A 130 -26.46 1.60 16.72
CA PHE A 130 -25.27 0.85 16.33
C PHE A 130 -25.61 -0.42 15.56
N ALA A 131 -26.58 -1.19 16.05
CA ALA A 131 -27.01 -2.40 15.37
C ALA A 131 -27.53 -2.09 13.96
N VAL A 132 -28.29 -1.00 13.79
CA VAL A 132 -28.76 -0.53 12.48
C VAL A 132 -27.59 -0.10 11.60
N ILE A 133 -26.64 0.69 12.12
CA ILE A 133 -25.46 1.12 11.35
C ILE A 133 -24.63 -0.09 10.91
N ILE A 134 -24.38 -1.04 11.81
CA ILE A 134 -23.65 -2.27 11.50
C ILE A 134 -24.37 -3.03 10.38
N LEU A 135 -25.69 -3.25 10.52
CA LEU A 135 -26.48 -3.95 9.51
C LEU A 135 -26.43 -3.23 8.15
N LEU A 136 -26.64 -1.91 8.12
CA LEU A 136 -26.55 -1.11 6.90
C LEU A 136 -25.15 -1.12 6.28
N SER A 137 -24.12 -1.20 7.11
CA SER A 137 -22.71 -1.24 6.68
C SER A 137 -22.22 -2.63 6.29
N SER A 138 -22.92 -3.70 6.67
CA SER A 138 -22.56 -5.07 6.34
C SER A 138 -23.25 -5.60 5.08
N ILE A 139 -24.55 -5.32 4.93
CA ILE A 139 -25.36 -5.88 3.83
C ILE A 139 -26.30 -4.85 3.19
N GLY A 140 -26.24 -3.61 3.65
CA GLY A 140 -27.12 -2.54 3.20
C GLY A 140 -26.44 -1.56 2.25
N PRO A 141 -27.08 -0.40 2.00
CA PRO A 141 -26.57 0.60 1.07
C PRO A 141 -25.30 1.33 1.54
N LEU A 142 -24.86 1.13 2.78
CA LEU A 142 -23.62 1.70 3.31
C LEU A 142 -22.50 0.65 3.38
N ASN A 143 -22.63 -0.42 2.60
CA ASN A 143 -21.72 -1.56 2.61
C ASN A 143 -20.24 -1.10 2.63
N VAL A 144 -19.47 -1.64 3.57
CA VAL A 144 -18.08 -1.21 3.79
C VAL A 144 -17.14 -1.58 2.64
N MET A 145 -17.51 -2.59 1.85
CA MET A 145 -16.76 -3.07 0.68
C MET A 145 -17.28 -2.42 -0.61
N ASP A 146 -18.59 -2.44 -0.84
CA ASP A 146 -19.16 -2.05 -2.14
C ASP A 146 -18.99 -0.56 -2.43
N ILE A 147 -19.15 0.31 -1.42
CA ILE A 147 -19.09 1.78 -1.62
C ILE A 147 -17.70 2.22 -2.10
N PRO A 148 -16.59 1.82 -1.44
CA PRO A 148 -15.24 2.10 -1.96
C PRO A 148 -14.96 1.49 -3.34
N ILE A 149 -15.41 0.25 -3.60
CA ILE A 149 -15.22 -0.39 -4.91
C ILE A 149 -15.92 0.43 -5.99
N TYR A 150 -17.17 0.82 -5.76
CA TYR A 150 -17.94 1.65 -6.68
C TYR A 150 -17.26 3.00 -6.95
N GLU A 151 -16.83 3.71 -5.91
CA GLU A 151 -16.17 5.02 -6.07
C GLU A 151 -14.85 4.90 -6.85
N GLN A 152 -14.03 3.91 -6.54
CA GLN A 152 -12.75 3.71 -7.21
C GLN A 152 -12.91 3.21 -8.66
N SER A 153 -13.91 2.37 -8.93
CA SER A 153 -14.25 1.93 -10.28
C SER A 153 -14.70 3.11 -11.13
N HIS A 154 -15.59 3.95 -10.59
CA HIS A 154 -16.05 5.15 -11.29
C HIS A 154 -14.92 6.17 -11.50
N ARG A 155 -14.04 6.33 -10.51
CA ARG A 155 -12.86 7.19 -10.61
C ARG A 155 -11.90 6.71 -11.70
N LEU A 156 -11.69 5.39 -11.80
CA LEU A 156 -10.87 4.76 -12.83
C LEU A 156 -11.48 4.95 -14.22
N GLU A 157 -12.75 4.55 -14.39
CA GLU A 157 -13.49 4.69 -15.65
C GLU A 157 -13.45 6.13 -16.15
N LYS A 158 -13.70 7.11 -15.29
CA LYS A 158 -13.68 8.52 -15.65
C LYS A 158 -12.34 8.96 -16.24
N VAL A 159 -11.21 8.51 -15.68
CA VAL A 159 -9.88 8.86 -16.17
C VAL A 159 -9.55 8.12 -17.46
N LEU A 160 -9.94 6.84 -17.57
CA LEU A 160 -9.73 6.06 -18.78
C LEU A 160 -10.57 6.60 -19.94
N GLU A 161 -11.84 6.94 -19.73
CA GLU A 161 -12.73 7.56 -20.72
C GLU A 161 -12.19 8.92 -21.18
N ALA A 162 -11.74 9.76 -20.24
CA ALA A 162 -11.16 11.08 -20.55
C ALA A 162 -9.91 10.98 -21.44
N ASN A 163 -9.18 9.86 -21.35
CA ASN A 163 -7.99 9.59 -22.14
C ASN A 163 -8.26 8.68 -23.37
N GLY A 164 -9.53 8.35 -23.65
CA GLY A 164 -9.91 7.50 -24.78
C GLY A 164 -9.46 6.03 -24.63
N MET A 165 -9.16 5.60 -23.41
CA MET A 165 -8.70 4.25 -23.08
C MET A 165 -9.85 3.30 -22.72
N PHE A 166 -11.09 3.78 -22.57
CA PHE A 166 -12.21 2.93 -22.18
C PHE A 166 -13.37 3.07 -23.16
N PHE A 167 -13.73 1.96 -23.81
CA PHE A 167 -14.85 1.90 -24.73
C PHE A 167 -15.49 0.50 -24.67
N ASP A 168 -16.83 0.47 -24.61
CA ASP A 168 -17.62 -0.78 -24.60
C ASP A 168 -17.16 -1.81 -23.55
N GLY A 169 -16.84 -1.33 -22.34
CA GLY A 169 -16.40 -2.18 -21.23
C GLY A 169 -15.01 -2.78 -21.40
N LYS A 170 -14.17 -2.23 -22.29
CA LYS A 170 -12.80 -2.70 -22.55
C LYS A 170 -11.79 -1.58 -22.42
N ILE A 171 -10.63 -1.93 -21.88
CA ILE A 171 -9.48 -1.03 -21.80
C ILE A 171 -8.64 -1.16 -23.08
N THR A 172 -8.24 -0.02 -23.63
CA THR A 172 -7.25 0.08 -24.71
C THR A 172 -5.98 0.70 -24.14
N PRO A 173 -4.85 -0.03 -24.09
CA PRO A 173 -3.59 0.47 -23.54
C PRO A 173 -3.09 1.73 -24.26
N LYS A 174 -2.53 2.68 -23.49
CA LYS A 174 -1.98 3.95 -23.99
C LYS A 174 -0.90 4.49 -23.05
N SER A 175 0.28 4.82 -23.59
CA SER A 175 1.40 5.39 -22.82
C SER A 175 1.42 6.93 -22.77
N ASP A 176 0.80 7.59 -23.75
CA ASP A 176 0.58 9.04 -23.78
C ASP A 176 -0.52 9.44 -22.77
N LEU A 177 -0.11 9.64 -21.52
CA LEU A 177 -0.95 10.11 -20.43
C LEU A 177 -0.21 11.16 -19.59
N THR A 178 -0.98 11.99 -18.90
CA THR A 178 -0.37 12.87 -17.89
C THR A 178 0.11 12.04 -16.70
N LYS A 179 1.18 12.48 -16.02
CA LYS A 179 1.65 11.81 -14.79
C LYS A 179 0.56 11.71 -13.71
N GLU A 180 -0.36 12.67 -13.69
CA GLU A 180 -1.46 12.66 -12.73
C GLU A 180 -2.51 11.59 -13.06
N ASP A 181 -2.87 11.43 -14.34
CA ASP A 181 -3.76 10.37 -14.78
C ASP A 181 -3.15 8.99 -14.53
N MET A 182 -1.85 8.83 -14.82
CA MET A 182 -1.11 7.61 -14.49
C MET A 182 -1.18 7.30 -12.99
N ARG A 183 -0.97 8.29 -12.12
CA ARG A 183 -1.11 8.10 -10.66
C ARG A 183 -2.52 7.70 -10.26
N ILE A 184 -3.55 8.32 -10.85
CA ILE A 184 -4.94 7.98 -10.53
C ILE A 184 -5.20 6.52 -10.91
N ILE A 185 -4.85 6.13 -12.14
CA ILE A 185 -5.02 4.76 -12.64
C ILE A 185 -4.27 3.75 -11.74
N SER A 186 -2.99 3.99 -11.43
CA SER A 186 -2.20 3.11 -10.55
C SER A 186 -2.84 2.99 -9.15
N SER A 187 -3.26 4.11 -8.54
CA SER A 187 -3.90 4.09 -7.21
C SER A 187 -5.25 3.37 -7.19
N CYS A 188 -6.05 3.49 -8.27
CA CYS A 188 -7.32 2.78 -8.41
C CYS A 188 -7.08 1.28 -8.60
N TYR A 189 -6.13 0.92 -9.46
CA TYR A 189 -5.76 -0.47 -9.72
C TYR A 189 -5.26 -1.18 -8.44
N ASP A 190 -4.34 -0.55 -7.71
CA ASP A 190 -3.82 -1.04 -6.43
C ASP A 190 -4.93 -1.39 -5.43
N TYR A 191 -5.98 -0.59 -5.41
CA TYR A 191 -7.11 -0.86 -4.54
C TYR A 191 -8.00 -1.97 -5.09
N LEU A 192 -8.39 -1.88 -6.38
CA LEU A 192 -9.42 -2.74 -6.97
C LEU A 192 -8.95 -4.19 -7.18
N ILE A 193 -7.69 -4.42 -7.58
CA ILE A 193 -7.21 -5.75 -7.98
C ILE A 193 -7.29 -6.79 -6.84
N TYR A 194 -7.14 -6.33 -5.60
CA TYR A 194 -7.21 -7.14 -4.38
C TYR A 194 -8.61 -7.21 -3.75
N THR A 195 -9.62 -6.60 -4.37
CA THR A 195 -11.01 -6.70 -3.88
C THR A 195 -11.64 -8.03 -4.30
N ASP A 196 -12.69 -8.43 -3.56
CA ASP A 196 -13.43 -9.66 -3.83
C ASP A 196 -14.15 -9.61 -5.19
N ASN A 197 -14.61 -8.43 -5.60
CA ASN A 197 -15.38 -8.20 -6.82
C ASN A 197 -14.83 -6.97 -7.58
N PRO A 198 -13.66 -7.08 -8.23
CA PRO A 198 -13.19 -6.00 -9.08
C PRO A 198 -14.10 -5.84 -10.30
N PRO A 199 -14.04 -4.68 -10.97
CA PRO A 199 -14.66 -4.50 -12.27
C PRO A 199 -14.23 -5.56 -13.28
N VAL A 200 -15.18 -6.03 -14.09
CA VAL A 200 -14.98 -7.14 -15.06
C VAL A 200 -13.88 -6.84 -16.09
N TYR A 201 -13.64 -5.57 -16.39
CA TYR A 201 -12.59 -5.14 -17.32
C TYR A 201 -11.17 -5.17 -16.73
N LEU A 202 -11.02 -5.40 -15.42
CA LEU A 202 -9.74 -5.64 -14.79
C LEU A 202 -9.46 -7.14 -14.78
N ASP A 203 -8.81 -7.62 -15.83
CA ASP A 203 -8.37 -9.00 -15.94
C ASP A 203 -7.19 -9.25 -14.98
N LYS A 204 -7.38 -10.14 -14.01
CA LYS A 204 -6.36 -10.48 -13.00
C LYS A 204 -5.19 -11.27 -13.58
N ASP A 205 -5.36 -11.87 -14.76
CA ASP A 205 -4.32 -12.64 -15.43
C ASP A 205 -3.36 -11.76 -16.24
N LEU A 206 -3.74 -10.49 -16.49
CA LEU A 206 -2.91 -9.53 -17.20
C LEU A 206 -2.06 -8.68 -16.25
N THR A 207 -0.84 -8.35 -16.68
CA THR A 207 -0.01 -7.38 -15.97
C THR A 207 -0.59 -5.97 -16.08
N PHE A 208 -0.24 -5.09 -15.14
CA PHE A 208 -0.63 -3.67 -15.19
C PHE A 208 -0.24 -3.04 -16.54
N TYR A 209 0.99 -3.26 -16.99
CA TYR A 209 1.47 -2.74 -18.27
C TYR A 209 0.66 -3.27 -19.45
N SER A 210 0.28 -4.55 -19.46
CA SER A 210 -0.55 -5.12 -20.52
C SER A 210 -1.96 -4.50 -20.56
N LEU A 211 -2.51 -4.15 -19.41
CA LEU A 211 -3.84 -3.53 -19.29
C LEU A 211 -3.83 -2.06 -19.70
N PHE A 212 -2.84 -1.29 -19.23
CA PHE A 212 -2.88 0.18 -19.33
C PHE A 212 -1.85 0.76 -20.29
N GLY A 213 -0.77 0.05 -20.60
CA GLY A 213 0.26 0.46 -21.57
C GLY A 213 1.29 1.44 -21.01
N PHE A 214 1.48 1.50 -19.69
CA PHE A 214 2.52 2.29 -19.03
C PHE A 214 2.94 1.65 -17.71
N GLU A 215 4.06 2.10 -17.13
CA GLU A 215 4.58 1.61 -15.86
C GLU A 215 3.69 2.00 -14.68
N GLN A 216 3.39 1.04 -13.81
CA GLN A 216 2.63 1.33 -12.60
C GLN A 216 3.41 2.30 -11.71
N LEU A 217 2.76 3.37 -11.25
CA LEU A 217 3.38 4.34 -10.36
C LEU A 217 3.11 4.02 -8.89
N ASN A 218 4.15 4.11 -8.08
CA ASN A 218 4.09 4.00 -6.63
C ASN A 218 3.52 5.29 -5.98
N SER A 219 3.42 5.30 -4.64
CA SER A 219 2.88 6.44 -3.88
C SER A 219 3.65 7.77 -4.03
N TYR A 220 4.89 7.73 -4.51
CA TYR A 220 5.72 8.90 -4.81
C TYR A 220 5.58 9.38 -6.27
N GLY A 221 4.88 8.62 -7.11
CA GLY A 221 4.72 8.90 -8.53
C GLY A 221 5.92 8.48 -9.38
N GLU A 222 6.72 7.54 -8.87
CA GLU A 222 7.82 6.89 -9.60
C GLU A 222 7.37 5.48 -10.01
N PRO A 223 7.96 4.86 -11.04
CA PRO A 223 7.72 3.46 -11.37
C PRO A 223 7.85 2.56 -10.14
N ASP A 224 6.90 1.64 -9.97
CA ASP A 224 6.88 0.70 -8.86
C ASP A 224 7.88 -0.44 -9.14
N PRO A 225 8.99 -0.56 -8.38
CA PRO A 225 10.01 -1.57 -8.60
C PRO A 225 9.44 -3.00 -8.59
N TYR A 226 8.36 -3.23 -7.83
CA TYR A 226 7.76 -4.55 -7.71
C TYR A 226 6.98 -5.00 -8.95
N ASN A 227 6.62 -4.06 -9.84
CA ASN A 227 5.91 -4.35 -11.09
C ASN A 227 6.83 -4.31 -12.31
N MET A 228 8.13 -4.06 -12.10
CA MET A 228 9.14 -4.09 -13.15
C MET A 228 9.54 -5.52 -13.51
N ILE A 229 10.04 -5.69 -14.73
CA ILE A 229 10.65 -6.94 -15.16
C ILE A 229 11.96 -7.08 -14.38
N HIS A 230 12.09 -8.15 -13.60
CA HIS A 230 13.29 -8.38 -12.82
C HIS A 230 13.71 -9.84 -12.85
N LEU A 231 15.01 -10.05 -12.67
CA LEU A 231 15.62 -11.34 -12.41
C LEU A 231 16.43 -11.20 -11.13
N ASN A 232 16.37 -12.21 -10.25
CA ASN A 232 17.22 -12.29 -9.09
C ASN A 232 17.65 -13.74 -8.89
N LYS A 233 18.75 -14.12 -9.54
CA LYS A 233 19.26 -15.48 -9.56
C LYS A 233 20.60 -15.56 -8.85
N TYR A 234 20.68 -16.52 -7.93
CA TYR A 234 21.90 -16.85 -7.20
C TYR A 234 22.22 -18.33 -7.38
N VAL A 235 23.45 -18.61 -7.80
CA VAL A 235 23.93 -19.98 -8.02
C VAL A 235 25.25 -20.18 -7.30
N GLN A 236 25.38 -21.34 -6.66
CA GLN A 236 26.64 -21.86 -6.15
C GLN A 236 27.12 -23.01 -7.02
N TYR A 237 28.40 -22.99 -7.34
CA TYR A 237 29.10 -24.08 -8.01
C TYR A 237 29.92 -24.84 -6.97
N ASP A 238 29.64 -26.13 -6.81
CA ASP A 238 30.33 -26.99 -5.83
C ASP A 238 31.69 -27.46 -6.35
N ASP A 239 31.74 -27.80 -7.64
CA ASP A 239 32.93 -28.22 -8.36
C ASP A 239 32.93 -27.65 -9.78
N ILE A 240 34.13 -27.29 -10.26
CA ILE A 240 34.34 -26.76 -11.60
C ILE A 240 35.64 -27.36 -12.12
N ASP A 241 35.56 -28.06 -13.26
CA ASP A 241 36.76 -28.54 -13.94
C ASP A 241 37.45 -27.38 -14.65
N ILE A 242 38.66 -27.07 -14.20
CA ILE A 242 39.51 -26.02 -14.75
C ILE A 242 40.69 -26.57 -15.56
N SER A 243 40.71 -27.87 -15.85
CA SER A 243 41.86 -28.54 -16.49
C SER A 243 42.18 -28.01 -17.90
N GLU A 244 41.18 -27.47 -18.60
CA GLU A 244 41.34 -26.86 -19.93
C GLU A 244 41.65 -25.36 -19.90
N TYR A 245 41.75 -24.75 -18.73
CA TYR A 245 41.89 -23.31 -18.57
C TYR A 245 43.22 -22.93 -17.90
N SER A 246 43.84 -21.87 -18.40
CA SER A 246 45.12 -21.35 -17.91
C SER A 246 44.97 -20.51 -16.64
N ARG A 247 43.84 -19.81 -16.48
CA ARG A 247 43.56 -18.92 -15.33
C ARG A 247 42.06 -18.64 -15.16
N TYR A 248 41.70 -18.11 -14.00
CA TYR A 248 40.40 -17.50 -13.73
C TYR A 248 40.53 -16.04 -13.34
N ILE A 249 39.48 -15.25 -13.61
CA ILE A 249 39.37 -13.84 -13.20
C ILE A 249 38.00 -13.63 -12.56
N LYS A 250 37.93 -12.93 -11.42
CA LYS A 250 36.65 -12.48 -10.88
C LYS A 250 36.08 -11.39 -11.79
N VAL A 251 34.84 -11.55 -12.20
CA VAL A 251 34.12 -10.56 -13.01
C VAL A 251 32.95 -9.99 -12.22
N ALA A 252 32.73 -8.70 -12.39
CA ALA A 252 31.57 -8.01 -11.85
C ALA A 252 31.14 -6.94 -12.85
N ALA A 253 29.84 -6.79 -13.04
CA ALA A 253 29.22 -5.80 -13.89
C ALA A 253 28.17 -5.06 -13.09
N TYR A 254 28.19 -3.73 -13.17
CA TYR A 254 27.16 -2.86 -12.60
C TYR A 254 26.84 -1.77 -13.63
N SER A 255 25.55 -1.61 -13.95
CA SER A 255 25.11 -0.73 -15.02
C SER A 255 23.67 -0.29 -14.81
N ASN A 256 23.31 0.88 -15.34
CA ASN A 256 21.94 1.41 -15.28
C ASN A 256 21.40 1.70 -16.69
N ASP A 257 21.99 1.11 -17.74
CA ASP A 257 21.59 1.38 -19.12
C ASP A 257 21.85 0.20 -20.09
N LYS A 258 22.82 -0.66 -19.81
CA LYS A 258 23.19 -1.79 -20.68
C LYS A 258 23.68 -3.03 -19.92
N PHE A 259 23.49 -4.20 -20.52
CA PHE A 259 24.09 -5.46 -20.07
C PHE A 259 25.51 -5.58 -20.61
N GLU A 260 26.47 -4.98 -19.92
CA GLU A 260 27.88 -4.99 -20.34
C GLU A 260 28.78 -5.52 -19.22
N MET A 261 29.73 -6.38 -19.58
CA MET A 261 30.73 -6.91 -18.66
C MET A 261 32.12 -6.68 -19.22
N THR A 262 33.02 -6.15 -18.39
CA THR A 262 34.43 -5.95 -18.76
C THR A 262 35.28 -7.11 -18.28
N ILE A 263 36.05 -7.70 -19.19
CA ILE A 263 37.00 -8.77 -18.92
C ILE A 263 38.32 -8.40 -19.61
N GLU A 264 39.42 -8.36 -18.84
CA GLU A 264 40.74 -7.97 -19.34
C GLU A 264 40.74 -6.66 -20.16
N ASP A 265 40.06 -5.64 -19.64
CA ASP A 265 39.90 -4.31 -20.27
C ASP A 265 39.10 -4.30 -21.59
N ILE A 266 38.47 -5.41 -21.96
CA ILE A 266 37.56 -5.51 -23.10
C ILE A 266 36.13 -5.56 -22.59
N ALA A 267 35.27 -4.66 -23.08
CA ALA A 267 33.85 -4.65 -22.79
C ALA A 267 33.10 -5.58 -23.75
N TYR A 268 32.28 -6.47 -23.18
CA TYR A 268 31.42 -7.40 -23.89
C TYR A 268 29.96 -7.04 -23.64
N ASP A 269 29.18 -6.91 -24.72
CA ASP A 269 27.73 -6.90 -24.65
C ASP A 269 27.25 -8.32 -24.35
N ILE A 270 26.51 -8.48 -23.26
CA ILE A 270 26.00 -9.76 -22.75
C ILE A 270 24.48 -9.76 -22.63
N ALA A 271 23.80 -8.88 -23.37
CA ALA A 271 22.35 -8.75 -23.28
C ALA A 271 21.62 -10.05 -23.63
N ASP A 272 22.01 -10.72 -24.71
CA ASP A 272 21.34 -11.95 -25.16
C ASP A 272 21.49 -13.08 -24.14
N GLU A 273 22.68 -13.22 -23.53
CA GLU A 273 22.96 -14.22 -22.51
C GLU A 273 22.19 -13.93 -21.22
N ILE A 274 22.22 -12.69 -20.73
CA ILE A 274 21.50 -12.30 -19.50
C ILE A 274 19.99 -12.45 -19.68
N MET A 275 19.44 -12.08 -20.83
CA MET A 275 18.00 -12.18 -21.12
C MET A 275 17.53 -13.62 -21.36
N ALA A 276 18.43 -14.55 -21.65
CA ALA A 276 18.12 -15.97 -21.77
C ALA A 276 17.99 -16.68 -20.41
N ILE A 277 18.51 -16.07 -19.33
CA ILE A 277 18.49 -16.64 -17.98
C ILE A 277 17.06 -16.68 -17.45
N LYS A 278 16.68 -17.83 -16.91
CA LYS A 278 15.36 -18.04 -16.32
C LYS A 278 15.44 -18.05 -14.81
N GLN A 279 14.38 -17.55 -14.18
CA GLN A 279 14.19 -17.62 -12.73
C GLN A 279 13.81 -19.06 -12.32
N ASP A 280 14.78 -19.96 -12.38
CA ASP A 280 14.65 -21.38 -12.01
C ASP A 280 15.93 -21.88 -11.33
N ASP A 281 15.96 -23.16 -10.96
CA ASP A 281 17.12 -23.80 -10.33
C ASP A 281 18.18 -24.27 -11.35
N ASN A 282 17.98 -24.03 -12.65
CA ASN A 282 18.96 -24.40 -13.66
C ASN A 282 20.22 -23.56 -13.49
N LYS A 283 21.40 -24.18 -13.58
CA LYS A 283 22.69 -23.49 -13.47
C LYS A 283 23.36 -23.30 -14.84
N GLU A 284 22.89 -24.01 -15.86
CA GLU A 284 23.51 -24.03 -17.19
C GLU A 284 23.33 -22.71 -17.93
N ASP A 285 22.21 -22.02 -17.71
CA ASP A 285 21.94 -20.70 -18.31
C ASP A 285 22.81 -19.58 -17.70
N MET A 286 23.44 -19.83 -16.55
CA MET A 286 24.41 -18.94 -15.91
C MET A 286 25.84 -19.13 -16.45
N ILE A 287 26.03 -20.02 -17.44
CA ILE A 287 27.33 -20.34 -18.04
C ILE A 287 27.26 -20.08 -19.55
N PHE A 288 28.15 -19.23 -20.05
CA PHE A 288 28.20 -18.92 -21.49
C PHE A 288 29.63 -18.58 -21.94
N SER A 289 29.89 -18.76 -23.24
CA SER A 289 31.18 -18.44 -23.85
C SER A 289 31.13 -17.11 -24.58
N LEU A 290 31.99 -16.17 -24.20
CA LEU A 290 32.13 -14.87 -24.85
C LEU A 290 33.06 -14.93 -26.07
N SER A 291 33.97 -15.90 -26.08
CA SER A 291 34.89 -16.17 -27.20
C SER A 291 35.28 -17.65 -27.18
N SER A 292 36.09 -18.09 -28.16
CA SER A 292 36.69 -19.43 -28.13
C SER A 292 37.62 -19.67 -26.94
N GLU A 293 38.04 -18.61 -26.26
CA GLU A 293 39.03 -18.65 -25.18
C GLU A 293 38.43 -18.30 -23.81
N ILE A 294 37.26 -17.67 -23.75
CA ILE A 294 36.67 -17.13 -22.51
C ILE A 294 35.30 -17.74 -22.25
N THR A 295 35.16 -18.40 -21.11
CA THR A 295 33.89 -18.90 -20.58
C THR A 295 33.56 -18.21 -19.27
N VAL A 296 32.37 -17.62 -19.17
CA VAL A 296 31.88 -16.93 -17.98
C VAL A 296 30.95 -17.84 -17.19
N TYR A 297 31.12 -17.84 -15.87
CA TYR A 297 30.28 -18.49 -14.90
C TYR A 297 29.75 -17.43 -13.95
N LEU A 298 28.45 -17.14 -14.02
CA LEU A 298 27.80 -16.17 -13.15
C LEU A 298 27.39 -16.86 -11.85
N THR A 299 27.71 -16.25 -10.72
CA THR A 299 27.20 -16.68 -9.39
C THR A 299 25.99 -15.87 -8.96
N THR A 300 25.84 -14.66 -9.48
CA THR A 300 24.72 -13.78 -9.15
C THR A 300 24.36 -12.95 -10.35
N VAL A 301 23.07 -12.90 -10.68
CA VAL A 301 22.52 -11.96 -11.66
C VAL A 301 21.30 -11.31 -11.04
N TYR A 302 21.31 -9.99 -11.06
CA TYR A 302 20.19 -9.16 -10.68
C TYR A 302 19.98 -8.10 -11.73
N TYR A 303 18.75 -7.94 -12.21
CA TYR A 303 18.39 -6.75 -12.97
C TYR A 303 16.96 -6.32 -12.72
N GLU A 304 16.71 -5.04 -12.96
CA GLU A 304 15.40 -4.40 -13.03
C GLU A 304 15.31 -3.69 -14.39
N MET A 305 14.21 -3.91 -15.08
CA MET A 305 13.97 -3.39 -16.43
C MET A 305 12.50 -2.98 -16.54
N ASP A 306 12.23 -1.86 -17.19
CA ASP A 306 10.86 -1.49 -17.51
C ASP A 306 10.31 -2.37 -18.66
N ASN A 307 9.01 -2.27 -18.91
CA ASN A 307 8.33 -3.00 -19.97
C ASN A 307 8.61 -2.43 -21.38
N GLU A 308 9.41 -1.35 -21.49
CA GLU A 308 9.97 -0.84 -22.75
C GLU A 308 11.39 -1.39 -23.02
N ASN A 309 11.90 -2.27 -22.15
CA ASN A 309 13.25 -2.85 -22.14
C ASN A 309 14.37 -1.87 -21.78
N ASN A 310 14.06 -0.76 -21.11
CA ASN A 310 15.09 0.11 -20.53
C ASN A 310 15.56 -0.49 -19.21
N ILE A 311 16.87 -0.71 -19.10
CA ILE A 311 17.50 -1.23 -17.89
C ILE A 311 17.55 -0.10 -16.86
N MET A 312 16.96 -0.34 -15.69
CA MET A 312 17.04 0.58 -14.56
C MET A 312 18.25 0.30 -13.70
N TYR A 313 18.55 -0.99 -13.53
CA TYR A 313 19.67 -1.46 -12.75
C TYR A 313 20.05 -2.87 -13.21
N PHE A 314 21.34 -3.11 -13.36
CA PHE A 314 21.92 -4.41 -13.66
C PHE A 314 23.13 -4.63 -12.77
N SER A 315 23.21 -5.81 -12.20
CA SER A 315 24.34 -6.29 -11.41
C SER A 315 24.57 -7.77 -11.72
N ALA A 316 25.77 -8.11 -12.15
CA ALA A 316 26.18 -9.51 -12.28
C ALA A 316 27.55 -9.73 -11.63
N GLU A 317 27.71 -10.85 -10.95
CA GLU A 317 28.98 -11.28 -10.37
C GLU A 317 29.26 -12.73 -10.74
N GLY A 318 30.54 -13.05 -10.91
CA GLY A 318 30.98 -14.38 -11.25
C GLY A 318 32.48 -14.48 -11.46
N PHE A 319 32.88 -15.42 -12.30
CA PHE A 319 34.25 -15.57 -12.74
C PHE A 319 34.32 -15.98 -14.21
N ALA A 320 35.35 -15.51 -14.90
CA ALA A 320 35.69 -15.90 -16.26
C ALA A 320 36.88 -16.86 -16.23
N LEU A 321 36.74 -18.01 -16.88
CA LEU A 321 37.82 -18.96 -17.14
C LEU A 321 38.40 -18.68 -18.52
N ILE A 322 39.73 -18.60 -18.61
CA ILE A 322 40.46 -18.27 -19.83
C ILE A 322 41.37 -19.44 -20.21
N LYS A 323 41.33 -19.86 -21.48
CA LYS A 323 42.12 -20.99 -21.99
C LYS A 323 43.63 -20.71 -22.03
#